data_AF-A0A0M1I9L0-F1
#
_entry.id   AF-A0A0M1I9L0-F1
#
_cell.length_a   1.000
_cell.length_b   1.000
_cell.length_c   1.000
_cell.angle_alpha   90.00
_cell.angle_beta   90.00
_cell.angle_gamma   90.00
#
_symmetry.space_group_name_H-M   'P 1'
#
loop_
_entity.id
_entity.type
_entity.pdbx_description
1 polymer ?
#
loop_
_entity_poly.entity_id
_entity_poly.type
_entity_poly.pdbx_seq_one_letter_code
_entity_poly.pdbx_strand_id
1 'polypeptide(L)'
;MNLKTLSLVGFTCLAITACSSNPPLPETTVGVIEEVKDIKAFPDTKHNKAKLIKLGNQCTIEFTGMMEAGKARENWTFSGNTLISATSIVIAKDGTSAAKTFDLYDKNVQANFLSLRDNFKKENVALCQ
;
A
#
# COMPACT_ATOMS: atom_id res chain seq x y z
N MET A 1 18.60 -40.61 58.34
CA MET A 1 17.36 -39.91 57.94
C MET A 1 17.53 -39.38 56.52
N ASN A 2 16.55 -39.68 55.66
CA ASN A 2 16.54 -39.45 54.21
C ASN A 2 16.55 -37.95 53.83
N LEU A 3 17.38 -37.58 52.85
CA LEU A 3 17.34 -36.28 52.17
C LEU A 3 16.18 -36.29 51.17
N LYS A 4 15.11 -35.53 51.45
CA LYS A 4 14.03 -35.31 50.49
C LYS A 4 14.35 -34.08 49.63
N THR A 5 14.73 -34.34 48.40
CA THR A 5 14.78 -33.37 47.30
C THR A 5 13.37 -32.83 47.06
N LEU A 6 13.17 -31.51 47.12
CA LEU A 6 11.93 -30.88 46.67
C LEU A 6 12.27 -29.83 45.61
N SER A 7 11.89 -30.18 44.39
CA SER A 7 12.20 -29.53 43.13
C SER A 7 11.55 -28.15 43.04
N LEU A 8 12.36 -27.15 42.72
CA LEU A 8 11.94 -25.78 42.42
C LEU A 8 11.27 -25.77 41.04
N VAL A 9 9.93 -25.65 40.99
CA VAL A 9 9.18 -25.47 39.74
C VAL A 9 9.20 -23.99 39.39
N GLY A 10 10.11 -23.60 38.50
CA GLY A 10 10.11 -22.28 37.88
C GLY A 10 9.00 -22.19 36.83
N PHE A 11 7.96 -21.39 37.11
CA PHE A 11 7.00 -20.97 36.11
C PHE A 11 7.67 -19.99 35.15
N THR A 12 8.12 -20.49 33.99
CA THR A 12 8.52 -19.65 32.87
C THR A 12 7.25 -19.02 32.27
N CYS A 13 7.07 -17.72 32.48
CA CYS A 13 6.14 -16.93 31.70
C CYS A 13 6.61 -16.96 30.24
N LEU A 14 5.99 -17.82 29.43
CA LEU A 14 6.04 -17.70 27.97
C LEU A 14 5.25 -16.44 27.61
N ALA A 15 5.94 -15.30 27.56
CA ALA A 15 5.41 -14.11 26.91
C ALA A 15 5.28 -14.47 25.42
N ILE A 16 4.07 -14.87 25.03
CA ILE A 16 3.70 -15.04 23.63
C ILE A 16 3.73 -13.62 23.05
N THR A 17 4.84 -13.23 22.42
CA THR A 17 4.84 -12.07 21.56
C THR A 17 3.89 -12.40 20.42
N ALA A 18 2.64 -11.96 20.53
CA ALA A 18 1.72 -12.00 19.41
C ALA A 18 2.31 -11.11 18.33
N CYS A 19 3.02 -11.73 17.38
CA CYS A 19 3.38 -11.07 16.13
C CYS A 19 2.04 -10.68 15.49
N SER A 20 1.70 -9.40 15.58
CA SER A 20 0.61 -8.80 14.83
C SER A 20 0.97 -8.93 13.35
N SER A 21 0.62 -10.07 12.76
CA SER A 21 0.70 -10.32 11.34
C SER A 21 -0.51 -9.67 10.69
N ASN A 22 -0.50 -8.33 10.58
CA ASN A 22 -1.46 -7.68 9.70
C ASN A 22 -1.28 -8.32 8.30
N PRO A 23 -2.31 -9.00 7.76
CA PRO A 23 -2.17 -9.70 6.51
C PRO A 23 -1.74 -8.70 5.43
N PRO A 24 -0.71 -9.02 4.62
CA PRO A 24 -0.25 -8.11 3.59
C PRO A 24 -1.39 -7.88 2.59
N LEU A 25 -1.64 -6.61 2.27
CA LEU A 25 -2.55 -6.22 1.19
C LEU A 25 -2.16 -6.99 -0.10
N PRO A 26 -3.08 -7.74 -0.74
CA PRO A 26 -2.76 -8.61 -1.89
C PRO A 26 -2.22 -7.78 -3.04
N GLU A 27 -0.98 -7.95 -3.48
CA GLU A 27 -0.40 -7.09 -4.52
C GLU A 27 -0.64 -7.59 -5.94
N THR A 28 -0.90 -6.69 -6.88
CA THR A 28 -1.02 -7.07 -8.30
C THR A 28 0.36 -7.35 -8.90
N THR A 29 0.48 -8.46 -9.62
CA THR A 29 1.69 -8.88 -10.34
C THR A 29 1.47 -9.00 -11.85
N VAL A 30 0.25 -9.31 -12.27
CA VAL A 30 -0.12 -9.42 -13.69
C VAL A 30 -0.22 -8.03 -14.32
N GLY A 31 0.40 -7.88 -15.50
CA GLY A 31 0.33 -6.63 -16.27
C GLY A 31 1.18 -5.49 -15.71
N VAL A 32 2.00 -5.73 -14.68
CA VAL A 32 2.94 -4.73 -14.16
C VAL A 32 4.01 -4.47 -15.21
N ILE A 33 4.11 -3.24 -15.70
CA ILE A 33 5.13 -2.81 -16.66
C ILE A 33 6.24 -1.98 -16.02
N GLU A 34 5.98 -1.41 -14.83
CA GLU A 34 7.00 -0.72 -14.04
C GLU A 34 6.65 -0.73 -12.54
N GLU A 35 7.67 -0.78 -11.68
CA GLU A 35 7.54 -0.51 -10.24
C GLU A 35 8.60 0.52 -9.85
N VAL A 36 8.19 1.56 -9.14
CA VAL A 36 9.05 2.58 -8.54
C VAL A 36 8.86 2.58 -7.03
N LYS A 37 9.91 2.92 -6.27
CA LYS A 37 9.94 2.88 -4.81
C LYS A 37 10.42 4.20 -4.24
N ASP A 38 10.01 4.48 -3.00
CA ASP A 38 10.45 5.64 -2.23
C ASP A 38 10.24 6.96 -2.97
N ILE A 39 9.09 7.07 -3.65
CA ILE A 39 8.71 8.25 -4.42
C ILE A 39 8.16 9.34 -3.49
N LYS A 40 8.26 10.60 -3.93
CA LYS A 40 7.57 11.70 -3.26
C LYS A 40 6.06 11.56 -3.54
N ALA A 41 5.26 11.48 -2.48
CA ALA A 41 3.81 11.34 -2.55
C ALA A 41 3.14 12.32 -1.61
N PHE A 42 1.87 12.67 -1.91
CA PHE A 42 1.04 13.48 -1.03
C PHE A 42 -0.21 12.70 -0.61
N PRO A 43 -0.53 12.63 0.70
CA PRO A 43 0.29 13.09 1.82
C PRO A 43 1.61 12.32 1.93
N ASP A 44 2.55 12.83 2.74
CA ASP A 44 3.85 12.18 2.93
C ASP A 44 3.68 10.76 3.48
N THR A 45 4.42 9.82 2.89
CA THR A 45 4.37 8.39 3.22
C THR A 45 5.78 7.83 3.37
N LYS A 46 5.91 6.76 4.15
CA LYS A 46 7.15 5.98 4.29
C LYS A 46 7.03 4.65 3.59
N HIS A 47 8.16 4.09 3.14
CA HIS A 47 8.25 2.78 2.50
C HIS A 47 7.22 2.61 1.37
N ASN A 48 7.04 3.67 0.59
CA ASN A 48 6.03 3.68 -0.44
C ASN A 48 6.57 3.08 -1.74
N LYS A 49 5.64 2.62 -2.57
CA LYS A 49 5.92 2.20 -3.93
C LYS A 49 4.69 2.39 -4.80
N ALA A 50 4.93 2.56 -6.08
CA ALA A 50 3.89 2.65 -7.09
C ALA A 50 4.19 1.67 -8.22
N LYS A 51 3.17 0.93 -8.64
CA LYS A 51 3.22 0.04 -9.81
C LYS A 51 2.41 0.64 -10.93
N LEU A 52 2.98 0.70 -12.13
CA LEU A 52 2.24 0.98 -13.35
C LEU A 52 1.82 -0.35 -13.97
N ILE A 53 0.52 -0.56 -14.07
CA ILE A 53 -0.09 -1.80 -14.52
C ILE A 53 -0.89 -1.51 -15.79
N LYS A 54 -0.65 -2.26 -16.86
CA LYS A 54 -1.43 -2.19 -18.10
C LYS A 54 -2.30 -3.43 -18.26
N LEU A 55 -3.61 -3.23 -18.36
CA LEU A 55 -4.59 -4.28 -18.63
C LEU A 55 -5.51 -3.82 -19.76
N GLY A 56 -5.34 -4.43 -20.93
CA GLY A 56 -6.03 -4.01 -22.15
C GLY A 56 -5.73 -2.55 -22.50
N ASN A 57 -6.80 -1.75 -22.65
CA ASN A 57 -6.73 -0.36 -23.07
C ASN A 57 -6.61 0.63 -21.90
N GLN A 58 -6.48 0.15 -20.67
CA GLN A 58 -6.37 1.01 -19.49
C GLN A 58 -5.09 0.72 -18.73
N CYS A 59 -4.60 1.73 -18.03
CA CYS A 59 -3.56 1.58 -17.05
C CYS A 59 -4.09 1.88 -15.65
N THR A 60 -3.48 1.26 -14.65
CA THR A 60 -3.72 1.55 -13.24
C THR A 60 -2.39 1.80 -12.55
N ILE A 61 -2.31 2.88 -11.77
CA ILE A 61 -1.25 3.06 -10.79
C ILE A 61 -1.77 2.44 -9.48
N GLU A 62 -1.13 1.36 -9.04
CA GLU A 62 -1.32 0.83 -7.68
C GLU A 62 -0.24 1.44 -6.79
N PHE A 63 -0.63 2.38 -5.93
CA PHE A 63 0.22 2.97 -4.92
C PHE A 63 0.03 2.25 -3.59
N THR A 64 1.12 2.04 -2.86
CA THR A 64 1.08 1.62 -1.45
C THR A 64 2.06 2.44 -0.64
N GLY A 65 1.72 2.76 0.61
CA GLY A 65 2.61 3.51 1.50
C GLY A 65 2.18 3.45 2.95
N MET A 66 3.12 3.68 3.87
CA MET A 66 2.85 3.78 5.29
C MET A 66 2.59 5.24 5.67
N MET A 67 1.42 5.51 6.24
CA MET A 67 1.03 6.80 6.83
C MET A 67 0.92 6.66 8.34
N GLU A 68 0.79 7.78 9.06
CA GLU A 68 0.51 7.76 10.51
C GLU A 68 -0.76 6.98 10.85
N ALA A 69 -1.80 7.15 10.02
CA ALA A 69 -3.09 6.48 10.17
C ALA A 69 -3.05 4.97 9.87
N GLY A 70 -2.01 4.47 9.20
CA GLY A 70 -1.92 3.06 8.79
C GLY A 70 -1.33 2.86 7.40
N LYS A 71 -1.50 1.65 6.85
CA LYS A 71 -1.04 1.32 5.50
C LYS A 71 -2.09 1.75 4.48
N ALA A 72 -1.71 2.62 3.56
CA ALA A 72 -2.52 3.03 2.43
C ALA A 72 -2.29 2.10 1.23
N ARG A 73 -3.36 1.85 0.48
CA ARG A 73 -3.31 1.48 -0.92
C ARG A 73 -4.23 2.40 -1.71
N GLU A 74 -3.76 2.85 -2.85
CA GLU A 74 -4.57 3.61 -3.79
C GLU A 74 -4.48 3.00 -5.17
N ASN A 75 -5.59 3.04 -5.90
CA ASN A 75 -5.67 2.62 -7.29
C ASN A 75 -6.16 3.80 -8.12
N TRP A 76 -5.38 4.16 -9.14
CA TRP A 76 -5.66 5.26 -10.06
C TRP A 76 -5.75 4.71 -11.48
N THR A 77 -6.95 4.50 -11.99
CA THR A 77 -7.17 3.95 -13.33
C THR A 77 -7.33 5.08 -14.34
N PHE A 78 -6.64 5.01 -15.47
CA PHE A 78 -6.54 6.08 -16.45
C PHE A 78 -6.27 5.60 -17.88
N SER A 79 -6.51 6.49 -18.85
CA SER A 79 -6.04 6.42 -20.24
C SER A 79 -5.52 7.80 -20.65
N GLY A 80 -4.28 7.85 -21.15
CA GLY A 80 -3.53 9.06 -21.41
C GLY A 80 -3.41 9.98 -20.18
N ASN A 81 -4.01 11.17 -20.29
CA ASN A 81 -4.11 12.14 -19.19
C ASN A 81 -5.47 12.09 -18.47
N THR A 82 -6.37 11.22 -18.89
CA THR A 82 -7.75 11.16 -18.38
C THR A 82 -7.83 10.15 -17.24
N LEU A 83 -8.06 10.65 -16.03
CA LEU A 83 -8.37 9.82 -14.87
C LEU A 83 -9.80 9.27 -15.00
N ILE A 84 -9.95 7.93 -14.94
CA ILE A 84 -11.21 7.20 -15.10
C ILE A 84 -11.80 6.85 -13.74
N SER A 85 -10.95 6.45 -12.79
CA SER A 85 -11.34 6.19 -11.41
C SER A 85 -10.15 6.35 -10.47
N ALA A 86 -10.44 6.69 -9.22
CA ALA A 86 -9.44 6.78 -8.17
C ALA A 86 -10.05 6.36 -6.83
N THR A 87 -9.42 5.40 -6.17
CA THR A 87 -9.88 4.85 -4.89
C THR A 87 -8.72 4.69 -3.91
N SER A 88 -8.99 4.83 -2.62
CA SER A 88 -8.03 4.60 -1.54
C SER A 88 -8.63 3.65 -0.51
N ILE A 89 -7.78 2.80 0.06
CA ILE A 89 -8.06 1.98 1.22
C ILE A 89 -6.94 2.20 2.22
N VAL A 90 -7.30 2.53 3.45
CA VAL A 90 -6.36 2.64 4.57
C VAL A 90 -6.68 1.54 5.57
N ILE A 91 -5.70 0.70 5.88
CA ILE A 91 -5.78 -0.27 6.96
C ILE A 91 -5.03 0.31 8.16
N ALA A 92 -5.79 0.62 9.22
CA ALA A 92 -5.26 1.15 10.46
C ALA A 92 -4.48 0.07 11.24
N LYS A 93 -3.70 0.52 12.22
CA LYS A 93 -2.83 -0.35 13.03
C LYS A 93 -3.63 -1.36 13.87
N ASP A 94 -4.87 -1.03 14.22
CA ASP A 94 -5.80 -1.91 14.93
C ASP A 94 -6.52 -2.91 14.01
N GLY A 95 -6.22 -2.89 12.69
CA GLY A 95 -6.79 -3.79 11.70
C GLY A 95 -8.10 -3.30 11.09
N THR A 96 -8.66 -2.17 11.55
CA THR A 96 -9.83 -1.56 10.90
C THR A 96 -9.45 -1.00 9.54
N SER A 97 -10.41 -0.96 8.61
CA SER A 97 -10.19 -0.43 7.26
C SER A 97 -11.22 0.63 6.89
N ALA A 98 -10.75 1.65 6.17
CA ALA A 98 -11.58 2.70 5.59
C ALA A 98 -11.31 2.80 4.09
N ALA A 99 -12.37 2.85 3.30
CA ALA A 99 -12.29 3.02 1.85
C ALA A 99 -12.85 4.39 1.45
N LYS A 100 -12.25 4.98 0.40
CA LYS A 100 -12.67 6.27 -0.16
C LYS A 100 -12.60 6.21 -1.67
N THR A 101 -13.61 6.75 -2.33
CA THR A 101 -13.55 7.12 -3.75
C THR A 101 -13.23 8.61 -3.84
N PHE A 102 -12.28 8.98 -4.68
CA PHE A 102 -11.93 10.39 -4.87
C PHE A 102 -12.87 11.05 -5.87
N ASP A 103 -13.13 12.34 -5.68
CA ASP A 103 -13.81 13.17 -6.68
C ASP A 103 -12.83 13.44 -7.83
N LEU A 104 -13.16 12.95 -9.03
CA LEU A 104 -12.30 13.07 -10.21
C LEU A 104 -12.27 14.51 -10.76
N TYR A 105 -13.18 15.38 -10.35
CA TYR A 105 -13.18 16.79 -10.78
C TYR A 105 -12.44 17.70 -9.79
N ASP A 106 -12.03 17.16 -8.65
CA ASP A 106 -11.21 17.89 -7.68
C ASP A 106 -9.81 18.14 -8.27
N LYS A 107 -9.41 19.42 -8.26
CA LYS A 107 -8.13 19.85 -8.83
C LYS A 107 -6.92 19.25 -8.13
N ASN A 108 -7.00 19.01 -6.82
CA ASN A 108 -5.92 18.40 -6.04
C ASN A 108 -5.82 16.91 -6.35
N VAL A 109 -6.94 16.22 -6.56
CA VAL A 109 -6.96 14.80 -6.98
C VAL A 109 -6.31 14.65 -8.35
N GLN A 110 -6.65 15.53 -9.30
CA GLN A 110 -6.03 15.56 -10.63
C GLN A 110 -4.52 15.86 -10.57
N ALA A 111 -4.12 16.85 -9.76
CA ALA A 111 -2.71 17.18 -9.58
C ALA A 111 -1.91 16.02 -8.95
N ASN A 112 -2.49 15.34 -7.95
CA ASN A 112 -1.84 14.19 -7.31
C ASN A 112 -1.70 13.02 -8.28
N PHE A 113 -2.72 12.73 -9.09
CA PHE A 113 -2.64 11.72 -10.15
C PHE A 113 -1.49 12.00 -11.11
N LEU A 114 -1.40 13.22 -11.65
CA LEU A 114 -0.33 13.59 -12.58
C LEU A 114 1.04 13.47 -11.91
N SER A 115 1.18 13.96 -10.67
CA SER A 115 2.42 13.84 -9.90
C SER A 115 2.82 12.38 -9.68
N LEU A 116 1.89 11.48 -9.37
CA LEU A 116 2.16 10.05 -9.21
C LEU A 116 2.62 9.44 -10.53
N ARG A 117 1.90 9.71 -11.62
CA ARG A 117 2.20 9.19 -12.95
C ARG A 117 3.57 9.63 -13.46
N ASP A 118 3.98 10.85 -13.14
CA ASP A 118 5.25 11.41 -13.61
C ASP A 118 6.48 10.79 -12.93
N ASN A 119 6.29 9.89 -11.94
CA ASN A 119 7.38 9.08 -11.38
C ASN A 119 7.78 7.89 -12.27
N PHE A 120 6.97 7.52 -13.26
CA PHE A 120 7.26 6.40 -14.17
C PHE A 120 8.02 6.85 -15.41
N LYS A 121 8.73 5.91 -16.06
CA LYS A 121 9.41 6.15 -17.32
C LYS A 121 8.43 6.57 -18.42
N LYS A 122 8.81 7.58 -19.20
CA LYS A 122 7.95 8.17 -20.24
C LYS A 122 7.53 7.15 -21.28
N GLU A 123 8.42 6.23 -21.66
CA GLU A 123 8.15 5.15 -22.60
C GLU A 123 7.09 4.17 -22.10
N ASN A 124 7.03 3.90 -20.79
CA ASN A 124 6.03 3.02 -20.20
C ASN A 124 4.68 3.74 -20.05
N VAL A 125 4.70 5.02 -19.66
CA VAL A 125 3.49 5.86 -19.63
C VAL A 125 2.88 6.02 -21.03
N ALA A 126 3.69 6.02 -22.09
CA ALA A 126 3.19 6.10 -23.46
C ALA A 126 2.37 4.86 -23.87
N LEU A 127 2.56 3.70 -23.22
CA LEU A 127 1.74 2.51 -23.44
C LEU A 127 0.32 2.63 -22.85
N CYS A 128 0.06 3.69 -22.10
CA CYS A 128 -1.20 3.95 -21.41
C CYS A 128 -2.09 4.97 -22.12
N GLN A 129 -1.77 5.37 -23.36
CA GLN A 129 -2.61 6.25 -24.19
C GLN A 129 -3.89 5.51 -24.61
#